data_AF-A0A2S4AHI0-F1
#
_entry.id   AF-A0A2S4AHI0-F1
#
_cell.length_a   1.000
_cell.length_b   1.000
_cell.length_c   1.000
_cell.angle_alpha   90.00
_cell.angle_beta   90.00
_cell.angle_gamma   90.00
#
_symmetry.space_group_name_H-M   'P 1'
#
loop_
_entity.id
_entity.type
_entity.pdbx_description
1 polymer ?
#
loop_
_entity_poly.entity_id
_entity_poly.type
_entity_poly.pdbx_seq_one_letter_code
_entity_poly.pdbx_strand_id
1 'polypeptide(L)'
;SLLGETLGQMKGPVLKLGQQASQWQDVLPQPISAALSRLQNQVPSLPFASLESYLQRLYEGQLYELFEAIEPQPAAAASLGQVHRARDRQGRALIMKVQYPGIRGICDADLRQLRRLMPLGRLFGTPSARLESVYRELQGAIDQELDYEAERNNLERFRQHFSDWPGLR
;
A
#
# COMPACT_ATOMS: atom_id res chain seq x y z
N SER A 1 -9.58 2.54 -19.43
CA SER A 1 -8.44 3.22 -20.08
C SER A 1 -7.18 2.43 -19.78
N LEU A 2 -6.22 2.36 -20.71
CA LEU A 2 -4.96 1.62 -20.53
C LEU A 2 -4.29 1.95 -19.18
N LEU A 3 -4.29 3.22 -18.77
CA LEU A 3 -3.78 3.68 -17.47
C LEU A 3 -4.44 3.04 -16.23
N GLY A 4 -5.74 2.76 -16.26
CA GLY A 4 -6.44 2.10 -15.15
C GLY A 4 -6.10 0.61 -15.05
N GLU A 5 -5.89 -0.04 -16.20
CA GLU A 5 -5.44 -1.43 -16.26
C GLU A 5 -3.96 -1.56 -15.84
N THR A 6 -3.08 -0.64 -16.27
CA THR A 6 -1.67 -0.64 -15.86
C THR A 6 -1.49 -0.35 -14.37
N LEU A 7 -2.26 0.61 -13.81
CA LEU A 7 -2.26 0.89 -12.37
C LEU A 7 -2.89 -0.26 -11.56
N GLY A 8 -3.95 -0.88 -12.07
CA GLY A 8 -4.59 -2.04 -11.42
C GLY A 8 -3.70 -3.30 -11.39
N GLN A 9 -2.74 -3.42 -12.32
CA GLN A 9 -1.77 -4.52 -12.33
C GLN A 9 -0.55 -4.30 -11.42
N MET A 10 -0.25 -3.04 -11.05
CA MET A 10 0.79 -2.73 -10.07
C MET A 10 0.28 -2.94 -8.65
N LYS A 11 0.11 -4.21 -8.27
CA LYS A 11 -0.09 -4.59 -6.87
C LYS A 11 1.10 -4.09 -6.05
N GLY A 12 0.82 -3.29 -5.01
CA GLY A 12 1.85 -2.73 -4.14
C GLY A 12 2.70 -3.81 -3.45
N PRO A 13 3.93 -3.50 -3.00
CA PRO A 13 4.86 -4.47 -2.44
C PRO A 13 4.28 -5.33 -1.32
N VAL A 14 3.44 -4.76 -0.44
CA VAL A 14 2.77 -5.51 0.65
C VAL A 14 1.88 -6.62 0.11
N LEU A 15 1.07 -6.33 -0.93
CA LEU A 15 0.18 -7.33 -1.52
C LEU A 15 0.98 -8.42 -2.25
N LYS A 16 2.10 -8.06 -2.90
CA LYS A 16 3.00 -9.02 -3.55
C LYS A 16 3.71 -9.93 -2.54
N LEU A 17 4.27 -9.36 -1.47
CA LEU A 17 4.89 -10.15 -0.40
C LEU A 17 3.87 -11.03 0.31
N GLY A 18 2.67 -10.51 0.50
CA GLY A 18 1.54 -11.28 0.97
C GLY A 18 1.27 -12.48 0.05
N GLN A 19 1.16 -12.27 -1.26
CA GLN A 19 0.97 -13.36 -2.24
C GLN A 19 2.11 -14.39 -2.23
N GLN A 20 3.36 -13.96 -2.03
CA GLN A 20 4.50 -14.87 -1.88
C GLN A 20 4.43 -15.64 -0.56
N ALA A 21 4.03 -14.97 0.52
CA ALA A 21 3.85 -15.59 1.83
C ALA A 21 2.64 -16.53 1.87
N SER A 22 1.58 -16.30 1.07
CA SER A 22 0.45 -17.22 0.98
C SER A 22 0.77 -18.51 0.25
N GLN A 23 1.72 -18.49 -0.69
CA GLN A 23 2.24 -19.73 -1.30
C GLN A 23 2.92 -20.65 -0.27
N TRP A 24 3.21 -20.14 0.94
CA TRP A 24 3.77 -20.89 2.05
C TRP A 24 2.73 -21.30 3.10
N GLN A 25 1.44 -21.04 2.86
CA GLN A 25 0.35 -21.46 3.77
C GLN A 25 0.30 -22.97 3.98
N ASP A 26 0.72 -23.75 2.99
CA ASP A 26 0.79 -25.21 3.08
C ASP A 26 1.94 -25.71 3.99
N VAL A 27 2.87 -24.82 4.36
CA VAL A 27 4.05 -25.13 5.18
C VAL A 27 3.96 -24.49 6.57
N LEU A 28 3.12 -23.46 6.72
CA LEU A 28 2.96 -22.71 7.96
C LEU A 28 1.75 -23.21 8.78
N PRO A 29 1.84 -23.20 10.12
CA PRO A 29 0.69 -23.50 10.97
C PRO A 29 -0.50 -22.58 10.67
N GLN A 30 -1.71 -23.12 10.72
CA GLN A 30 -2.95 -22.41 10.43
C GLN A 30 -3.06 -21.03 11.12
N PRO A 31 -2.67 -20.83 12.40
CA PRO A 31 -2.72 -19.51 13.03
C PRO A 31 -1.81 -18.47 12.33
N ILE A 32 -0.62 -18.88 11.88
CA ILE A 32 0.33 -18.00 11.17
C ILE A 32 -0.20 -17.69 9.77
N SER A 33 -0.66 -18.72 9.07
CA SER A 33 -1.30 -18.60 7.75
C SER A 33 -2.47 -17.62 7.78
N ALA A 34 -3.37 -17.74 8.77
CA ALA A 34 -4.51 -16.84 8.94
C ALA A 34 -4.09 -15.39 9.22
N ALA A 35 -3.04 -15.17 10.02
CA ALA A 35 -2.52 -13.82 10.28
C ALA A 35 -1.91 -13.19 9.01
N LEU A 36 -1.16 -13.97 8.23
CA LEU A 36 -0.61 -13.52 6.94
C LEU A 36 -1.71 -13.23 5.91
N SER A 37 -2.78 -14.00 5.90
CA SER A 37 -3.93 -13.76 5.00
C SER A 37 -4.67 -12.47 5.33
N ARG A 38 -4.73 -12.06 6.60
CA ARG A 38 -5.33 -10.77 6.99
C ARG A 38 -4.53 -9.58 6.45
N LEU A 39 -3.20 -9.66 6.52
CA LEU A 39 -2.29 -8.67 5.93
C LEU A 39 -2.35 -8.62 4.40
N GLN A 40 -2.79 -9.71 3.77
CA GLN A 40 -2.98 -9.82 2.32
C GLN A 40 -4.32 -9.31 1.82
N ASN A 41 -5.36 -9.39 2.64
CA ASN A 41 -6.71 -9.09 2.19
C ASN A 41 -6.78 -7.64 1.75
N GLN A 42 -7.19 -7.44 0.49
CA GLN A 42 -7.45 -6.13 -0.05
C GLN A 42 -8.52 -5.46 0.81
N VAL A 43 -8.16 -4.34 1.44
CA VAL A 43 -9.16 -3.50 2.08
C VAL A 43 -10.02 -2.92 0.94
N PRO A 44 -11.35 -3.17 0.93
CA PRO A 44 -12.22 -2.62 -0.09
C PRO A 44 -12.11 -1.10 -0.09
N SER A 45 -12.28 -0.49 -1.26
CA SER A 45 -12.22 0.95 -1.38
C SER A 45 -13.23 1.62 -0.45
N LEU A 46 -12.76 2.64 0.26
CA LEU A 46 -13.61 3.46 1.10
C LEU A 46 -14.43 4.40 0.22
N PRO A 47 -15.68 4.72 0.62
CA PRO A 47 -16.44 5.79 0.00
C PRO A 47 -15.64 7.09 0.02
N PHE A 48 -15.64 7.82 -1.10
CA PHE A 48 -14.84 9.04 -1.21
C PHE A 48 -15.20 10.06 -0.13
N ALA A 49 -16.46 10.17 0.30
CA ALA A 49 -16.87 11.09 1.37
C ALA A 49 -16.09 10.89 2.69
N SER A 50 -15.72 9.64 3.02
CA SER A 50 -14.89 9.32 4.19
C SER A 50 -13.46 9.81 4.02
N LEU A 51 -12.91 9.67 2.81
CA LEU A 51 -11.56 10.13 2.47
C LEU A 51 -11.50 11.65 2.33
N GLU A 52 -12.50 12.26 1.71
CA GLU A 52 -12.63 13.71 1.54
C GLU A 52 -12.55 14.43 2.88
N SER A 53 -13.30 13.97 3.87
CA SER A 53 -13.25 14.52 5.23
C SER A 53 -11.84 14.42 5.86
N TYR A 54 -11.12 13.34 5.59
CA TYR A 54 -9.74 13.16 6.03
C TYR A 54 -8.76 14.07 5.28
N LEU A 55 -8.88 14.15 3.96
CA LEU A 55 -8.07 15.00 3.09
C LEU A 55 -8.28 16.47 3.41
N GLN A 56 -9.52 16.90 3.66
CA GLN A 56 -9.82 18.27 4.10
C GLN A 56 -9.06 18.63 5.38
N ARG A 57 -9.02 17.73 6.36
CA ARG A 57 -8.21 17.97 7.57
C ARG A 57 -6.71 17.97 7.29
N LEU A 58 -6.23 17.06 6.45
CA LEU A 58 -4.82 16.96 6.07
C LEU A 58 -4.31 18.23 5.36
N TYR A 59 -5.16 18.83 4.53
CA TYR A 59 -4.88 20.08 3.81
C TYR A 59 -5.45 21.33 4.51
N GLU A 60 -5.75 21.26 5.81
CA GLU A 60 -6.20 22.42 6.61
C GLU A 60 -7.41 23.17 6.00
N GLY A 61 -8.32 22.45 5.35
CA GLY A 61 -9.51 22.98 4.68
C GLY A 61 -9.27 23.48 3.25
N GLN A 62 -8.04 23.45 2.76
CA GLN A 62 -7.63 24.01 1.47
C GLN A 62 -7.64 22.97 0.33
N LEU A 63 -8.19 21.77 0.56
CA LEU A 63 -8.19 20.69 -0.45
C LEU A 63 -8.73 21.19 -1.79
N TYR A 64 -9.87 21.87 -1.77
CA TYR A 64 -10.49 22.39 -2.99
C TYR A 64 -9.83 23.66 -3.51
N GLU A 65 -8.97 24.33 -2.75
CA GLU A 65 -8.14 25.43 -3.27
C GLU A 65 -6.97 24.91 -4.11
N LEU A 66 -6.48 23.70 -3.81
CA LEU A 66 -5.39 23.04 -4.53
C LEU A 66 -5.88 22.26 -5.76
N PHE A 67 -7.05 21.62 -5.64
CA PHE A 67 -7.62 20.77 -6.68
C PHE A 67 -8.88 21.39 -7.27
N GLU A 68 -8.97 21.41 -8.60
CA GLU A 68 -10.19 21.80 -9.33
C GLU A 68 -11.23 20.68 -9.24
N ALA A 69 -10.79 19.42 -9.36
CA ALA A 69 -11.66 18.26 -9.32
C ALA A 69 -10.91 17.03 -8.78
N ILE A 70 -11.63 16.17 -8.06
CA ILE A 70 -11.19 14.84 -7.65
C ILE A 70 -12.31 13.87 -8.01
N GLU A 71 -12.04 12.85 -8.82
CA GLU A 71 -13.03 11.83 -9.19
C GLU A 71 -13.39 10.99 -7.96
N PRO A 72 -14.66 10.94 -7.51
CA PRO A 72 -15.04 10.15 -6.34
C PRO A 72 -14.88 8.65 -6.54
N GLN A 73 -15.02 8.18 -7.80
CA GLN A 73 -14.79 6.79 -8.14
C GLN A 73 -13.27 6.52 -8.13
N PRO A 74 -12.78 5.56 -7.35
CA PRO A 74 -11.37 5.20 -7.38
C PRO A 74 -11.00 4.65 -8.76
N ALA A 75 -9.87 5.12 -9.29
CA ALA A 75 -9.30 4.64 -10.54
C ALA A 75 -8.67 3.26 -10.38
N ALA A 76 -8.10 2.98 -9.20
CA ALA A 76 -7.55 1.69 -8.81
C ALA A 76 -7.48 1.57 -7.28
N ALA A 77 -7.53 0.33 -6.77
CA ALA A 77 -7.14 0.03 -5.40
C ALA A 77 -5.61 -0.03 -5.30
N ALA A 78 -5.03 0.55 -4.25
CA ALA A 78 -3.63 0.36 -3.88
C ALA A 78 -3.52 -0.63 -2.72
N SER A 79 -2.31 -1.03 -2.34
CA SER A 79 -2.08 -2.00 -1.27
C SER A 79 -2.63 -1.54 0.09
N LEU A 80 -2.31 -0.31 0.50
CA LEU A 80 -2.68 0.30 1.80
C LEU A 80 -3.50 1.60 1.62
N GLY A 81 -4.18 1.74 0.49
CA GLY A 81 -4.92 2.94 0.12
C GLY A 81 -5.68 2.78 -1.19
N GLN A 82 -6.10 3.89 -1.77
CA GLN A 82 -6.75 3.90 -3.08
C GLN A 82 -6.31 5.10 -3.92
N VAL A 83 -6.47 4.98 -5.22
CA VAL A 83 -5.99 5.95 -6.20
C VAL A 83 -7.17 6.63 -6.87
N HIS A 84 -7.16 7.96 -6.91
CA HIS A 84 -8.15 8.79 -7.58
C HIS A 84 -7.52 9.57 -8.72
N ARG A 85 -8.30 9.82 -9.77
CA ARG A 85 -7.94 10.86 -10.74
C ARG A 85 -8.28 12.22 -10.13
N ALA A 86 -7.41 13.19 -10.36
CA ALA A 86 -7.62 14.56 -9.93
C ALA A 86 -7.16 15.54 -11.02
N ARG A 87 -7.56 16.79 -10.88
CA ARG A 87 -7.07 17.91 -11.67
C ARG A 87 -6.76 19.06 -10.74
N ASP A 88 -5.61 19.69 -10.90
CA ASP A 88 -5.28 20.88 -10.14
C ASP A 88 -5.90 22.15 -10.75
N ARG A 89 -5.78 23.27 -10.04
CA ARG A 89 -6.30 24.57 -10.51
C ARG A 89 -5.61 25.11 -11.77
N GLN A 90 -4.50 24.51 -12.20
CA GLN A 90 -3.79 24.87 -13.43
C GLN A 90 -4.23 23.99 -14.62
N GLY A 91 -5.19 23.08 -14.40
CA GLY A 91 -5.71 22.17 -15.42
C GLY A 91 -4.85 20.91 -15.62
N ARG A 92 -3.81 20.69 -14.83
CA ARG A 92 -2.94 19.52 -14.96
C ARG A 92 -3.66 18.28 -14.41
N ALA A 93 -3.66 17.21 -15.20
CA ALA A 93 -4.18 15.91 -14.76
C ALA A 93 -3.21 15.26 -13.76
N LEU A 94 -3.76 14.79 -12.64
CA LEU A 94 -3.02 14.21 -11.53
C LEU A 94 -3.59 12.85 -11.13
N ILE A 95 -2.72 12.04 -10.52
CA ILE A 95 -3.08 10.80 -9.85
C ILE A 95 -2.87 11.01 -8.35
N MET A 96 -3.97 10.96 -7.59
CA MET A 96 -3.97 11.14 -6.14
C MET A 96 -4.02 9.77 -5.46
N LYS A 97 -2.90 9.34 -4.88
CA LYS A 97 -2.84 8.15 -4.01
C LYS A 97 -3.20 8.58 -2.59
N VAL A 98 -4.25 7.99 -2.03
CA VAL A 98 -4.74 8.29 -0.68
C VAL A 98 -4.51 7.07 0.20
N GLN A 99 -3.68 7.23 1.24
CA GLN A 99 -3.50 6.21 2.26
C GLN A 99 -4.77 6.08 3.11
N TYR A 100 -5.15 4.86 3.47
CA TYR A 100 -6.31 4.67 4.35
C TYR A 100 -6.04 5.28 5.74
N PRO A 101 -6.96 6.10 6.27
CA PRO A 101 -6.78 6.69 7.61
C PRO A 101 -6.61 5.61 8.68
N GLY A 102 -5.56 5.72 9.49
CA GLY A 102 -5.29 4.77 10.58
C GLY A 102 -4.66 3.43 10.17
N ILE A 103 -4.35 3.23 8.88
CA ILE A 103 -3.83 1.95 8.37
C ILE A 103 -2.51 1.52 9.02
N ARG A 104 -1.64 2.48 9.37
CA ARG A 104 -0.40 2.19 10.12
C ARG A 104 -0.69 1.42 11.41
N GLY A 105 -1.64 1.89 12.21
CA GLY A 105 -1.99 1.26 13.47
C GLY A 105 -2.55 -0.16 13.30
N ILE A 106 -3.29 -0.38 12.21
CA ILE A 106 -3.82 -1.70 11.83
C ILE A 106 -2.66 -2.63 11.47
N CYS A 107 -1.77 -2.20 10.56
CA CYS A 107 -0.60 -2.98 10.15
C CYS A 107 0.31 -3.32 11.34
N ASP A 108 0.56 -2.36 12.23
CA ASP A 108 1.37 -2.57 13.43
C ASP A 108 0.74 -3.60 14.37
N ALA A 109 -0.59 -3.60 14.51
CA ALA A 109 -1.31 -4.59 15.31
C ALA A 109 -1.21 -5.99 14.71
N ASP A 110 -1.37 -6.12 13.40
CA ASP A 110 -1.26 -7.38 12.68
C ASP A 110 0.17 -7.94 12.74
N LEU A 111 1.20 -7.10 12.56
CA LEU A 111 2.60 -7.49 12.72
C LEU A 111 2.88 -7.95 14.15
N ARG A 112 2.35 -7.29 15.18
CA ARG A 112 2.48 -7.77 16.57
C ARG A 112 1.81 -9.12 16.78
N GLN A 113 0.64 -9.34 16.19
CA GLN A 113 -0.05 -10.63 16.27
C GLN A 113 0.78 -11.72 15.58
N LEU A 114 1.30 -11.46 14.39
CA LEU A 114 2.17 -12.39 13.66
C LEU A 114 3.42 -12.75 14.48
N ARG A 115 4.06 -11.75 15.09
CA ARG A 115 5.24 -11.92 15.94
C ARG A 115 4.98 -12.90 17.10
N ARG A 116 3.81 -12.78 17.74
CA ARG A 116 3.40 -13.65 18.86
C ARG A 116 3.17 -15.10 18.43
N LEU A 117 2.84 -15.33 17.15
CA LEU A 117 2.55 -16.66 16.61
C LEU A 117 3.80 -17.38 16.08
N MET A 118 4.91 -16.68 15.82
CA MET A 118 6.15 -17.28 15.29
C MET A 118 6.68 -18.47 16.10
N PRO A 119 6.60 -18.51 17.45
CA PRO A 119 7.02 -19.69 18.21
C PRO A 119 6.26 -20.97 17.82
N LEU A 120 5.01 -20.86 17.37
CA LEU A 120 4.26 -22.02 16.86
C LEU A 120 4.91 -22.57 15.59
N GLY A 121 5.34 -21.72 14.65
CA GLY A 121 6.03 -22.14 13.42
C GLY A 121 7.27 -23.00 13.71
N ARG A 122 7.98 -22.73 14.81
CA ARG A 122 9.12 -23.53 15.27
C ARG A 122 8.71 -24.94 15.71
N LEU A 123 7.57 -25.07 16.40
CA LEU A 123 7.04 -26.36 16.85
C LEU A 123 6.67 -27.27 15.67
N PHE A 124 6.32 -26.69 14.52
CA PHE A 124 6.01 -27.43 13.28
C PHE A 124 7.22 -27.55 12.33
N GLY A 125 8.44 -27.37 12.84
CA GLY A 125 9.68 -27.63 12.08
C GLY A 125 10.13 -26.52 11.14
N THR A 126 9.52 -25.32 11.18
CA THR A 126 10.01 -24.18 10.39
C THR A 126 11.22 -23.54 11.07
N PRO A 127 12.36 -23.34 10.38
CA PRO A 127 13.53 -22.69 10.96
C PRO A 127 13.25 -21.27 11.43
N SER A 128 13.74 -20.90 12.62
CA SER A 128 13.51 -19.55 13.20
C SER A 128 14.07 -18.43 12.32
N ALA A 129 15.23 -18.65 11.71
CA ALA A 129 15.84 -17.68 10.79
C ALA A 129 14.94 -17.40 9.57
N ARG A 130 14.22 -18.42 9.08
CA ARG A 130 13.29 -18.27 7.96
C ARG A 130 12.07 -17.46 8.36
N LEU A 131 11.45 -17.78 9.51
CA LEU A 131 10.31 -17.02 10.03
C LEU A 131 10.66 -15.55 10.27
N GLU A 132 11.87 -15.27 10.79
CA GLU A 132 12.34 -13.90 10.99
C GLU A 132 12.64 -13.17 9.68
N SER A 133 13.10 -13.86 8.63
CA SER A 133 13.27 -13.27 7.30
C SER A 133 11.94 -12.78 6.73
N VAL A 134 10.94 -13.67 6.71
CA VAL A 134 9.61 -13.36 6.21
C VAL A 134 8.98 -12.22 7.01
N TYR A 135 9.11 -12.24 8.33
CA TYR A 135 8.64 -11.16 9.19
C TYR A 135 9.26 -9.81 8.82
N ARG A 136 10.61 -9.76 8.68
CA ARG A 136 11.33 -8.52 8.38
C ARG A 136 11.03 -7.99 6.99
N GLU A 137 10.89 -8.87 6.00
CA GLU A 137 10.49 -8.49 4.64
C GLU A 137 9.09 -7.88 4.63
N LEU A 138 8.13 -8.52 5.31
CA LEU A 138 6.77 -8.02 5.42
C LEU A 138 6.69 -6.67 6.14
N GLN A 139 7.41 -6.55 7.27
CA GLN A 139 7.52 -5.29 7.99
C GLN A 139 8.13 -4.19 7.10
N GLY A 140 9.24 -4.48 6.43
CA GLY A 140 9.91 -3.54 5.54
C GLY A 140 9.03 -3.07 4.39
N ALA A 141 8.25 -3.96 3.77
CA ALA A 141 7.32 -3.55 2.72
C ALA A 141 6.14 -2.71 3.23
N ILE A 142 5.63 -3.03 4.42
CA ILE A 142 4.60 -2.20 5.07
C ILE A 142 5.17 -0.81 5.33
N ASP A 143 6.37 -0.72 5.91
CA ASP A 143 7.00 0.57 6.19
C ASP A 143 7.24 1.37 4.92
N GLN A 144 7.69 0.73 3.83
CA GLN A 144 7.85 1.37 2.52
C GLN A 144 6.53 1.90 1.94
N GLU A 145 5.43 1.15 2.03
CA GLU A 145 4.12 1.61 1.53
C GLU A 145 3.46 2.67 2.42
N LEU A 146 3.90 2.78 3.68
CA LEU A 146 3.41 3.81 4.58
C LEU A 146 4.21 5.11 4.51
N ASP A 147 5.39 5.10 3.88
CA ASP A 147 6.28 6.25 3.74
C ASP A 147 6.16 6.90 2.35
N TYR A 148 5.17 7.79 2.21
CA TYR A 148 4.94 8.53 0.95
C TYR A 148 6.02 9.58 0.67
N GLU A 149 6.79 10.01 1.68
CA GLU A 149 7.90 10.91 1.46
C GLU A 149 9.07 10.18 0.78
N ALA A 150 9.39 8.97 1.25
CA ALA A 150 10.34 8.10 0.56
C ALA A 150 9.86 7.73 -0.85
N GLU A 151 8.57 7.45 -1.04
CA GLU A 151 7.98 7.20 -2.37
C GLU A 151 8.15 8.41 -3.30
N ARG A 152 7.84 9.62 -2.82
CA ARG A 152 8.06 10.88 -3.57
C ARG A 152 9.53 11.04 -3.96
N ASN A 153 10.45 10.87 -3.01
CA ASN A 153 11.89 11.00 -3.25
C ASN A 153 12.40 9.95 -4.25
N ASN A 154 11.84 8.74 -4.26
CA ASN A 154 12.16 7.72 -5.26
C ASN A 154 11.65 8.09 -6.65
N LEU A 155 10.43 8.62 -6.77
CA LEU A 155 9.87 9.10 -8.03
C LEU A 155 10.67 10.28 -8.59
N GLU A 156 11.12 11.20 -7.74
CA GLU A 156 11.97 12.31 -8.15
C GLU A 156 13.33 11.83 -8.68
N ARG A 157 13.97 10.89 -7.98
CA ARG A 157 15.22 10.26 -8.44
C ARG A 157 15.04 9.51 -9.75
N PHE A 158 13.94 8.77 -9.90
CA PHE A 158 13.60 8.07 -11.13
C PHE A 158 13.42 9.05 -12.29
N ARG A 159 12.65 10.13 -12.08
CA ARG A 159 12.46 11.19 -13.09
C ARG A 159 13.77 11.85 -13.50
N GLN A 160 14.68 12.09 -12.56
CA GLN A 160 16.00 12.63 -12.85
C GLN A 160 16.86 11.64 -13.66
N HIS A 161 16.83 10.36 -13.30
CA HIS A 161 17.64 9.33 -13.96
C HIS A 161 17.19 9.06 -15.40
N PHE A 162 15.89 9.16 -15.67
CA PHE A 162 15.29 8.91 -16.98
C PHE A 162 14.93 10.19 -17.75
N SER A 163 15.46 11.35 -17.35
CA SER A 163 15.15 12.65 -17.98
C SER A 163 15.45 12.67 -19.47
N ASP A 164 16.45 11.90 -19.89
CA ASP A 164 17.00 11.91 -21.24
C ASP A 164 16.47 10.75 -22.09
N TRP A 165 15.57 9.91 -21.54
CA TRP A 165 15.03 8.75 -22.24
C TRP A 165 13.77 9.10 -23.04
N PRO A 166 13.82 9.04 -24.40
CA PRO A 166 12.68 9.38 -25.23
C PRO A 166 11.52 8.41 -24.98
N GLY A 167 10.38 8.93 -24.51
CA GLY A 167 9.14 8.14 -24.34
C GLY A 167 8.76 7.82 -22.89
N LEU A 168 9.66 8.05 -21.91
CA LEU A 168 9.30 8.07 -20.49
C LEU A 168 9.20 9.54 -20.03
N ARG A 169 7.98 10.00 -19.76
CA ARG A 169 7.70 11.28 -19.10
C ARG A 169 6.78 11.08 -17.92
#